data_AF-A0A8J6ZJQ1-F1
#
_entry.id   AF-A0A8J6ZJQ1-F1
#
_cell.length_a   1.000
_cell.length_b   1.000
_cell.length_c   1.000
_cell.angle_alpha   90.00
_cell.angle_beta   90.00
_cell.angle_gamma   90.00
#
_symmetry.space_group_name_H-M   'P 1'
#
loop_
_entity.id
_entity.type
_entity.pdbx_description
1 polymer ?
#
loop_
_entity_poly.entity_id
_entity_poly.type
_entity_poly.pdbx_seq_one_letter_code
_entity_poly.pdbx_strand_id
1 'polypeptide(L)'
;MKHTQKAIANRLKAMPKGKIGAIVCVPLLLVEAVFVPAAIALDGEKLYQLCSRFPLNSQCQGYETPISLGNRSGKTGNCIFKKNEVENRGLCKITVNETGITIYQETGKKLEIINDQKPTLTIEITATSVSGIEYREDEKNNTDAKVLNTLLFGIAGLLLTPNKKVSEIQINYTSTTPQDTSQEQQSVDSLRVVVGRETGREMRSQLEKITGRQAEVPQAKPEPTK
;
A
#
# COMPACT_ATOMS: atom_id res chain seq x y z
N MET A 1 -67.03 -38.64 22.30
CA MET A 1 -67.35 -38.53 23.74
C MET A 1 -66.56 -39.57 24.52
N LYS A 2 -65.99 -39.15 25.65
CA LYS A 2 -65.50 -39.95 26.79
C LYS A 2 -64.14 -40.65 26.65
N HIS A 3 -63.17 -40.01 27.32
CA HIS A 3 -62.02 -40.63 28.00
C HIS A 3 -62.48 -41.63 29.08
N THR A 4 -61.69 -42.70 29.25
CA THR A 4 -61.48 -43.43 30.54
C THR A 4 -60.24 -44.31 30.35
N GLN A 5 -59.04 -43.93 30.81
CA GLN A 5 -58.43 -44.04 32.15
C GLN A 5 -58.41 -45.44 32.82
N LYS A 6 -57.19 -45.82 33.25
CA LYS A 6 -56.79 -46.80 34.29
C LYS A 6 -56.88 -48.30 33.93
N ALA A 7 -55.98 -49.20 34.34
CA ALA A 7 -54.79 -49.14 35.20
C ALA A 7 -53.86 -50.38 35.00
N ILE A 8 -52.56 -50.12 35.14
CA ILE A 8 -51.51 -50.79 35.95
C ILE A 8 -51.75 -52.25 36.42
N ALA A 9 -50.87 -53.19 36.04
CA ALA A 9 -50.24 -54.16 36.95
C ALA A 9 -49.07 -54.96 36.32
N ASN A 10 -47.85 -54.65 36.74
CA ASN A 10 -46.74 -55.53 37.11
C ASN A 10 -46.58 -56.92 36.46
N ARG A 11 -45.47 -57.09 35.74
CA ARG A 11 -44.48 -58.17 36.03
C ARG A 11 -43.06 -57.69 35.72
N LEU A 12 -42.35 -57.29 36.78
CA LEU A 12 -40.90 -57.29 36.86
C LEU A 12 -40.40 -58.73 36.70
N LYS A 13 -39.57 -59.00 35.69
CA LYS A 13 -38.70 -60.17 35.65
C LYS A 13 -37.25 -59.71 35.56
N ALA A 14 -36.62 -59.80 36.73
CA ALA A 14 -35.23 -60.13 37.01
C ALA A 14 -34.15 -59.80 35.94
N MET A 15 -33.31 -58.82 36.28
CA MET A 15 -31.90 -58.79 35.85
C MET A 15 -31.07 -59.75 36.73
N PRO A 16 -30.03 -60.39 36.18
CA PRO A 16 -28.78 -60.59 36.89
C PRO A 16 -27.73 -59.56 36.44
N LYS A 17 -26.93 -59.19 37.45
CA LYS A 17 -25.95 -58.10 37.46
C LYS A 17 -24.71 -58.42 36.62
N GLY A 18 -24.31 -57.49 35.76
CA GLY A 18 -22.97 -57.36 35.20
C GLY A 18 -22.62 -55.87 35.16
N LYS A 19 -21.48 -55.50 35.74
CA LYS A 19 -21.11 -54.11 36.07
C LYS A 19 -20.42 -53.37 34.90
N ILE A 20 -20.53 -52.04 34.95
CA ILE A 20 -19.65 -50.99 34.39
C ILE A 20 -20.00 -50.46 32.99
N GLY A 21 -20.25 -49.14 32.95
CA GLY A 21 -19.66 -48.27 31.93
C GLY A 21 -20.63 -47.62 30.96
N ALA A 22 -21.18 -46.46 31.31
CA ALA A 22 -21.80 -45.55 30.36
C ALA A 22 -20.76 -45.10 29.32
N ILE A 23 -21.06 -45.26 28.03
CA ILE A 23 -20.34 -44.58 26.94
C ILE A 23 -21.37 -43.80 26.16
N VAL A 24 -21.46 -42.51 26.46
CA VAL A 24 -22.13 -41.51 25.63
C VAL A 24 -21.22 -41.24 24.44
N CYS A 25 -21.58 -41.75 23.26
CA CYS A 25 -20.90 -41.40 22.02
C CYS A 25 -21.23 -39.95 21.64
N VAL A 26 -20.34 -39.02 21.99
CA VAL A 26 -20.28 -37.68 21.41
C VAL A 26 -19.65 -37.83 20.01
N PRO A 27 -20.31 -37.42 18.91
CA PRO A 27 -19.66 -37.41 17.61
C PRO A 27 -18.60 -36.31 17.61
N LEU A 28 -17.33 -36.70 17.61
CA LEU A 28 -16.21 -35.80 17.33
C LEU A 28 -16.32 -35.33 15.88
N LEU A 29 -16.56 -34.04 15.68
CA LEU A 29 -16.37 -33.35 14.41
C LEU A 29 -14.89 -33.45 14.01
N LEU A 30 -14.59 -34.23 12.98
CA LEU A 30 -13.34 -34.15 12.22
C LEU A 30 -13.35 -32.83 11.44
N VAL A 31 -12.91 -31.76 12.11
CA VAL A 31 -12.43 -30.57 11.40
C VAL A 31 -11.07 -30.97 10.86
N GLU A 32 -10.98 -31.24 9.56
CA GLU A 32 -9.70 -31.23 8.88
C GLU A 32 -9.14 -29.82 9.00
N ALA A 33 -8.30 -29.64 10.02
CA ALA A 33 -7.45 -28.47 10.11
C ALA A 33 -6.49 -28.54 8.92
N VAL A 34 -6.88 -27.90 7.82
CA VAL A 34 -5.96 -27.51 6.76
C VAL A 34 -5.00 -26.52 7.42
N PHE A 35 -3.92 -27.06 8.01
CA PHE A 35 -2.78 -26.29 8.42
C PHE A 35 -2.17 -25.71 7.16
N VAL A 36 -2.61 -24.52 6.76
CA VAL A 36 -1.82 -23.64 5.90
C VAL A 36 -0.56 -23.34 6.72
N PRO A 37 0.62 -23.86 6.34
CA PRO A 37 1.83 -23.49 7.05
C PRO A 37 1.95 -21.98 6.92
N ALA A 38 2.12 -21.28 8.04
CA ALA A 38 2.52 -19.88 8.01
C ALA A 38 3.78 -19.82 7.13
N ALA A 39 3.66 -19.20 5.95
CA ALA A 39 4.76 -19.08 5.02
C ALA A 39 5.90 -18.40 5.77
N ILE A 40 6.96 -19.17 6.05
CA ILE A 40 8.20 -18.62 6.57
C ILE A 40 8.68 -17.70 5.46
N ALA A 41 8.52 -16.39 5.64
CA ALA A 41 8.95 -15.40 4.66
C ALA A 41 10.45 -15.59 4.45
N LEU A 42 10.82 -16.24 3.34
CA LEU A 42 12.22 -16.39 2.97
C LEU A 42 12.80 -15.00 2.76
N ASP A 43 14.05 -14.85 3.21
CA ASP A 43 14.88 -13.69 2.90
C ASP A 43 14.88 -13.42 1.39
N GLY A 44 14.81 -12.15 0.99
CA GLY A 44 14.56 -11.75 -0.40
C GLY A 44 15.59 -12.28 -1.39
N GLU A 45 16.84 -12.45 -0.94
CA GLU A 45 17.91 -13.08 -1.72
C GLU A 45 17.69 -14.58 -1.89
N LYS A 46 17.31 -15.29 -0.82
CA LYS A 46 17.02 -16.74 -0.88
C LYS A 46 15.82 -17.02 -1.75
N LEU A 47 14.80 -16.18 -1.68
CA LEU A 47 13.62 -16.28 -2.54
C LEU A 47 13.99 -16.00 -4.01
N TYR A 48 14.82 -14.99 -4.28
CA TYR A 48 15.36 -14.75 -5.62
C TYR A 48 16.13 -15.95 -6.18
N GLN A 49 17.05 -16.52 -5.39
CA GLN A 49 17.83 -17.69 -5.81
C GLN A 49 16.94 -18.91 -6.06
N LEU A 50 15.93 -19.12 -5.21
CA LEU A 50 14.94 -20.18 -5.37
C LEU A 50 14.16 -19.99 -6.67
N CYS A 51 13.59 -18.82 -6.89
CA CYS A 51 12.70 -18.55 -8.03
C CYS A 51 13.44 -18.40 -9.36
N SER A 52 14.71 -18.00 -9.33
CA SER A 52 15.57 -18.01 -10.52
C SER A 52 15.91 -19.42 -10.99
N ARG A 53 16.07 -20.38 -10.06
CA ARG A 53 16.43 -21.77 -10.38
C ARG A 53 15.21 -22.67 -10.57
N PHE A 54 14.15 -22.42 -9.83
CA PHE A 54 12.93 -23.23 -9.80
C PHE A 54 11.70 -22.32 -9.93
N PRO A 55 11.43 -21.74 -11.11
CA PRO A 55 10.37 -20.75 -11.30
C PRO A 55 8.96 -21.32 -11.04
N LEU A 56 8.79 -22.64 -11.15
CA LEU A 56 7.52 -23.33 -10.88
C LEU A 56 7.36 -23.77 -9.42
N ASN A 57 8.28 -23.39 -8.52
CA ASN A 57 8.13 -23.66 -7.10
C ASN A 57 6.90 -22.91 -6.55
N SER A 58 6.11 -23.56 -5.69
CA SER A 58 4.91 -22.94 -5.10
C SER A 58 5.21 -21.66 -4.30
N GLN A 59 6.43 -21.52 -3.78
CA GLN A 59 6.89 -20.31 -3.09
C GLN A 59 7.17 -19.13 -4.04
N CYS A 60 7.24 -19.38 -5.35
CA CYS A 60 7.51 -18.38 -6.39
C CYS A 60 6.25 -17.84 -7.05
N GLN A 61 5.07 -18.34 -6.65
CA GLN A 61 3.81 -17.84 -7.17
C GLN A 61 3.63 -16.37 -6.78
N GLY A 62 3.56 -15.49 -7.77
CA GLY A 62 3.48 -14.03 -7.57
C GLY A 62 4.81 -13.38 -7.19
N TYR A 63 5.94 -14.10 -7.26
CA TYR A 63 7.26 -13.51 -7.07
C TYR A 63 7.67 -12.71 -8.31
N GLU A 64 7.92 -11.42 -8.11
CA GLU A 64 8.57 -10.56 -9.09
C GLU A 64 9.97 -10.21 -8.62
N THR A 65 10.94 -10.26 -9.55
CA THR A 65 12.31 -9.85 -9.25
C THR A 65 12.31 -8.40 -8.75
N PRO A 66 12.96 -8.12 -7.60
CA PRO A 66 13.11 -6.76 -7.09
C PRO A 66 13.70 -5.81 -8.13
N ILE A 67 13.09 -4.63 -8.26
CA ILE A 67 13.57 -3.56 -9.14
C ILE A 67 13.87 -2.33 -8.28
N SER A 68 15.05 -1.75 -8.44
CA SER A 68 15.41 -0.52 -7.76
C SER A 68 14.76 0.72 -8.38
N LEU A 69 14.66 1.80 -7.61
CA LEU A 69 14.01 3.03 -8.08
C LEU A 69 14.71 3.67 -9.28
N GLY A 70 16.03 3.56 -9.36
CA GLY A 70 16.82 4.08 -10.49
C GLY A 70 16.48 3.40 -11.82
N ASN A 71 16.07 2.13 -11.77
CA ASN A 71 15.73 1.32 -12.94
C ASN A 71 14.24 1.41 -13.33
N ARG A 72 13.41 2.09 -12.52
CA ARG A 72 12.01 2.33 -12.85
C ARG A 72 11.86 3.51 -13.82
N SER A 73 10.94 3.35 -14.77
CA SER A 73 10.55 4.42 -15.68
C SER A 73 9.78 5.52 -14.95
N GLY A 74 9.64 6.68 -15.61
CA GLY A 74 8.88 7.80 -15.09
C GLY A 74 9.73 8.95 -14.58
N LYS A 75 9.03 9.99 -14.11
CA LYS A 75 9.62 11.24 -13.66
C LYS A 75 10.00 11.13 -12.19
N THR A 76 11.19 11.60 -11.85
CA THR A 76 11.65 11.61 -10.45
C THR A 76 10.99 12.75 -9.69
N GLY A 77 10.45 12.45 -8.51
CA GLY A 77 9.87 13.42 -7.59
C GLY A 77 10.11 13.06 -6.13
N ASN A 78 9.68 13.93 -5.22
CA ASN A 78 9.52 13.58 -3.81
C ASN A 78 8.05 13.33 -3.54
N CYS A 79 7.70 12.12 -3.12
CA CYS A 79 6.33 11.73 -2.81
C CYS A 79 6.11 11.70 -1.30
N ILE A 80 4.90 12.08 -0.90
CA ILE A 80 4.34 11.93 0.43
C ILE A 80 3.03 11.19 0.25
N PHE A 81 2.97 9.95 0.73
CA PHE A 81 1.78 9.13 0.75
C PHE A 81 1.14 9.19 2.12
N LYS A 82 -0.14 9.53 2.19
CA LYS A 82 -0.92 9.45 3.41
C LYS A 82 -2.02 8.42 3.23
N LYS A 83 -1.92 7.33 3.99
CA LYS A 83 -2.92 6.24 4.02
C LYS A 83 -3.26 5.94 5.47
N ASN A 84 -4.54 6.00 5.84
CA ASN A 84 -5.01 5.73 7.21
C ASN A 84 -4.16 6.43 8.29
N GLU A 85 -3.91 7.73 8.11
CA GLU A 85 -3.07 8.57 9.00
C GLU A 85 -1.57 8.22 9.06
N VAL A 86 -1.14 7.14 8.40
CA VAL A 86 0.29 6.84 8.23
C VAL A 86 0.82 7.61 7.03
N GLU A 87 1.91 8.34 7.27
CA GLU A 87 2.58 9.12 6.24
C GLU A 87 3.94 8.50 5.88
N ASN A 88 4.13 8.21 4.60
CA ASN A 88 5.40 7.71 4.06
C ASN A 88 5.98 8.73 3.06
N ARG A 89 7.21 9.18 3.33
CA ARG A 89 7.92 10.18 2.51
C ARG A 89 9.15 9.56 1.86
N GLY A 90 9.40 9.91 0.61
CA GLY A 90 10.65 9.52 -0.04
C GLY A 90 10.75 9.96 -1.49
N LEU A 91 11.90 9.64 -2.09
CA LEU A 91 12.05 9.70 -3.54
C LEU A 91 11.11 8.69 -4.19
N CYS A 92 10.53 9.10 -5.32
CA CYS A 92 9.64 8.27 -6.09
C CYS A 92 9.85 8.49 -7.59
N LYS A 93 9.38 7.53 -8.37
CA LYS A 93 9.22 7.64 -9.82
C LYS A 93 7.72 7.61 -10.11
N ILE A 94 7.24 8.58 -10.86
CA ILE A 94 5.81 8.69 -11.20
C ILE A 94 5.61 8.73 -12.71
N THR A 95 4.59 8.02 -13.16
CA THR A 95 4.11 8.05 -14.54
C THR A 95 2.60 8.30 -14.50
N VAL A 96 2.14 9.18 -15.37
CA VAL A 96 0.72 9.43 -15.59
C VAL A 96 0.43 9.00 -17.03
N ASN A 97 -0.59 8.17 -17.22
CA ASN A 97 -0.99 7.63 -18.51
C ASN A 97 -2.52 7.57 -18.62
N GLU A 98 -3.04 7.04 -19.72
CA GLU A 98 -4.49 6.99 -19.98
C GLU A 98 -5.28 6.19 -18.94
N THR A 99 -4.66 5.21 -18.28
CA THR A 99 -5.31 4.38 -17.26
C THR A 99 -5.30 5.01 -15.86
N GLY A 100 -4.34 5.90 -15.58
CA GLY A 100 -4.19 6.47 -14.25
C GLY A 100 -2.74 6.88 -13.94
N ILE A 101 -2.36 6.68 -12.69
CA ILE A 101 -1.10 7.10 -12.09
C ILE A 101 -0.39 5.86 -11.57
N THR A 102 0.84 5.65 -12.00
CA THR A 102 1.73 4.60 -11.49
C THR A 102 2.87 5.23 -10.74
N ILE A 103 3.12 4.79 -9.52
CA ILE A 103 4.18 5.32 -8.66
C ILE A 103 5.03 4.17 -8.15
N TYR A 104 6.34 4.38 -8.19
CA TYR A 104 7.31 3.49 -7.61
C TYR A 104 7.94 4.16 -6.39
N GLN A 105 7.90 3.49 -5.25
CA GLN A 105 8.45 3.96 -3.99
C GLN A 105 9.39 2.91 -3.40
N GLU A 106 10.53 3.34 -2.87
CA GLU A 106 11.44 2.43 -2.16
C GLU A 106 10.80 1.86 -0.89
N THR A 107 10.99 0.56 -0.67
CA THR A 107 10.49 -0.14 0.52
C THR A 107 11.55 -1.12 1.03
N GLY A 108 11.40 -1.60 2.27
CA GLY A 108 12.24 -2.65 2.84
C GLY A 108 13.71 -2.29 3.03
N LYS A 109 14.53 -3.34 3.12
CA LYS A 109 16.00 -3.26 3.28
C LYS A 109 16.68 -3.22 1.92
N LYS A 110 17.95 -2.78 1.93
CA LYS A 110 18.83 -2.91 0.77
C LYS A 110 19.07 -4.38 0.45
N LEU A 111 19.12 -4.72 -0.82
CA LEU A 111 19.34 -6.09 -1.28
C LEU A 111 20.54 -6.11 -2.23
N GLU A 112 21.47 -7.04 -2.01
CA GLU A 112 22.68 -7.19 -2.82
C GLU A 112 22.34 -7.47 -4.29
N ILE A 113 21.29 -8.25 -4.55
CA ILE A 113 20.79 -8.61 -5.89
C ILE A 113 20.39 -7.41 -6.77
N ILE A 114 20.23 -6.21 -6.19
CA ILE A 114 19.99 -4.95 -6.91
C ILE A 114 21.04 -3.89 -6.55
N ASN A 115 22.30 -4.32 -6.38
CA ASN A 115 23.45 -3.46 -6.09
C ASN A 115 23.29 -2.65 -4.79
N ASP A 116 22.87 -3.30 -3.71
CA ASP A 116 22.62 -2.69 -2.39
C ASP A 116 21.62 -1.52 -2.43
N GLN A 117 20.68 -1.59 -3.37
CA GLN A 117 19.55 -0.65 -3.45
C GLN A 117 18.31 -1.24 -2.78
N LYS A 118 17.36 -0.38 -2.45
CA LYS A 118 16.07 -0.82 -1.91
C LYS A 118 15.15 -1.29 -3.06
N PRO A 119 14.36 -2.35 -2.86
CA PRO A 119 13.31 -2.72 -3.79
C PRO A 119 12.26 -1.62 -3.86
N THR A 120 11.49 -1.60 -4.95
CA THR A 120 10.38 -0.67 -5.13
C THR A 120 9.03 -1.36 -5.08
N LEU A 121 8.10 -0.76 -4.34
CA LEU A 121 6.68 -1.07 -4.39
C LEU A 121 6.04 -0.26 -5.52
N THR A 122 5.16 -0.91 -6.29
CA THR A 122 4.30 -0.24 -7.27
C THR A 122 2.97 0.11 -6.62
N ILE A 123 2.54 1.36 -6.79
CA ILE A 123 1.25 1.87 -6.35
C ILE A 123 0.53 2.39 -7.60
N GLU A 124 -0.66 1.85 -7.86
CA GLU A 124 -1.48 2.22 -9.00
C GLU A 124 -2.75 2.94 -8.51
N ILE A 125 -3.01 4.11 -9.07
CA ILE A 125 -4.20 4.91 -8.79
C ILE A 125 -4.93 5.07 -10.13
N THR A 126 -6.10 4.45 -10.24
CA THR A 126 -6.94 4.57 -11.43
C THR A 126 -7.47 6.00 -11.57
N ALA A 127 -7.68 6.47 -12.81
CA ALA A 127 -8.25 7.80 -13.03
C ALA A 127 -9.63 7.98 -12.35
N THR A 128 -10.44 6.91 -12.31
CA THR A 128 -11.78 6.90 -11.71
C THR A 128 -11.79 6.98 -10.19
N SER A 129 -10.70 6.58 -9.52
CA SER A 129 -10.61 6.65 -8.05
C SER A 129 -10.11 8.02 -7.57
N VAL A 130 -9.66 8.90 -8.46
CA VAL A 130 -9.26 10.27 -8.11
C VAL A 130 -10.49 11.11 -7.79
N SER A 131 -10.56 11.63 -6.57
CA SER A 131 -11.65 12.46 -6.08
C SER A 131 -11.32 13.95 -6.12
N GLY A 132 -10.04 14.33 -6.08
CA GLY A 132 -9.62 15.73 -6.15
C GLY A 132 -8.14 15.89 -6.54
N ILE A 133 -7.83 17.02 -7.15
CA ILE A 133 -6.48 17.41 -7.55
C ILE A 133 -6.25 18.83 -7.04
N GLU A 134 -5.20 19.04 -6.26
CA GLU A 134 -4.73 20.37 -5.88
C GLU A 134 -3.37 20.62 -6.52
N TYR A 135 -3.14 21.84 -6.98
CA TYR A 135 -1.89 22.24 -7.64
C TYR A 135 -1.41 23.60 -7.16
N ARG A 136 -0.11 23.68 -6.85
CA ARG A 136 0.57 24.96 -6.68
C ARG A 136 1.99 24.93 -7.21
N GLU A 137 2.50 26.11 -7.56
CA GLU A 137 3.92 26.33 -7.86
C GLU A 137 4.58 27.03 -6.69
N ASP A 138 5.75 26.55 -6.30
CA ASP A 138 6.53 27.09 -5.19
C ASP A 138 8.00 27.28 -5.61
N GLU A 139 8.76 27.95 -4.75
CA GLU A 139 10.21 28.01 -4.84
C GLU A 139 10.83 27.29 -3.65
N LYS A 140 11.75 26.35 -3.93
CA LYS A 140 12.49 25.60 -2.92
C LYS A 140 13.96 26.02 -2.95
N ASN A 141 14.60 26.03 -1.78
CA ASN A 141 16.03 26.33 -1.70
C ASN A 141 16.84 25.37 -2.57
N ASN A 142 17.76 25.91 -3.38
CA ASN A 142 18.62 25.15 -4.28
C ASN A 142 19.98 24.91 -3.64
N THR A 143 20.00 24.17 -2.53
CA THR A 143 21.17 24.03 -1.66
C THR A 143 22.41 23.53 -2.41
N ASP A 144 22.27 22.51 -3.24
CA ASP A 144 23.42 21.91 -3.96
C ASP A 144 24.06 22.92 -4.92
N ALA A 145 23.24 23.62 -5.71
CA ALA A 145 23.74 24.67 -6.60
C ALA A 145 24.31 25.85 -5.82
N LYS A 146 23.71 26.21 -4.67
CA LYS A 146 24.23 27.26 -3.80
C LYS A 146 25.59 26.89 -3.24
N VAL A 147 25.79 25.66 -2.76
CA VAL A 147 27.08 25.19 -2.27
C VAL A 147 28.12 25.20 -3.40
N LEU A 148 27.78 24.63 -4.56
CA LEU A 148 28.69 24.59 -5.70
C LEU A 148 29.08 26.00 -6.18
N ASN A 149 28.10 26.88 -6.35
CA ASN A 149 28.36 28.25 -6.79
C ASN A 149 29.07 29.07 -5.71
N THR A 150 28.86 28.75 -4.42
CA THR A 150 29.64 29.37 -3.33
C THR A 150 31.11 28.95 -3.42
N LEU A 151 31.40 27.69 -3.74
CA LEU A 151 32.76 27.21 -3.93
C LEU A 151 33.44 27.88 -5.15
N LEU A 152 32.70 28.11 -6.24
CA LEU A 152 33.24 28.68 -7.48
C LEU A 152 33.33 30.21 -7.48
N PHE A 153 32.37 30.89 -6.85
CA PHE A 153 32.18 32.34 -6.95
C PHE A 153 32.06 33.04 -5.58
N GLY A 154 32.38 32.34 -4.49
CA GLY A 154 32.29 32.88 -3.13
C GLY A 154 30.88 33.32 -2.76
N ILE A 155 30.78 34.39 -1.96
CA ILE A 155 29.50 34.93 -1.48
C ILE A 155 28.59 35.38 -2.64
N ALA A 156 29.16 35.89 -3.74
CA ALA A 156 28.39 36.26 -4.91
C ALA A 156 27.64 35.06 -5.50
N GLY A 157 28.30 33.89 -5.54
CA GLY A 157 27.66 32.63 -5.94
C GLY A 157 26.48 32.24 -5.03
N LEU A 158 26.61 32.42 -3.72
CA LEU A 158 25.52 32.14 -2.77
C LEU A 158 24.30 33.05 -3.00
N LEU A 159 24.53 34.36 -3.13
CA LEU A 159 23.48 35.37 -3.23
C LEU A 159 22.76 35.36 -4.58
N LEU A 160 23.50 35.08 -5.67
CA LEU A 160 22.96 35.12 -7.02
C LEU A 160 22.37 33.80 -7.48
N THR A 161 22.62 32.69 -6.78
CA THR A 161 22.02 31.41 -7.16
C THR A 161 20.53 31.40 -6.85
N PRO A 162 19.67 31.31 -7.88
CA PRO A 162 18.23 31.37 -7.68
C PRO A 162 17.71 30.10 -6.97
N ASN A 163 16.57 30.26 -6.31
CA ASN A 163 15.83 29.11 -5.78
C ASN A 163 15.32 28.22 -6.92
N LYS A 164 15.15 26.93 -6.62
CA LYS A 164 14.62 25.96 -7.54
C LYS A 164 13.10 26.12 -7.62
N LYS A 165 12.61 26.32 -8.84
CA LYS A 165 11.19 26.41 -9.14
C LYS A 165 10.58 25.00 -9.17
N VAL A 166 9.63 24.75 -8.29
CA VAL A 166 8.98 23.44 -8.12
C VAL A 166 7.47 23.56 -8.27
N SER A 167 6.82 22.42 -8.46
CA SER A 167 5.38 22.27 -8.38
C SER A 167 5.04 21.20 -7.37
N GLU A 168 3.98 21.45 -6.62
CA GLU A 168 3.35 20.50 -5.71
C GLU A 168 1.99 20.14 -6.27
N ILE A 169 1.77 18.83 -6.43
CA ILE A 169 0.49 18.26 -6.87
C ILE A 169 0.01 17.36 -5.72
N GLN A 170 -1.19 17.61 -5.20
CA GLN A 170 -1.85 16.70 -4.28
C GLN A 170 -3.02 16.02 -4.99
N ILE A 171 -3.06 14.69 -4.92
CA ILE A 171 -4.11 13.85 -5.49
C ILE A 171 -4.80 13.16 -4.32
N ASN A 172 -6.09 13.41 -4.18
CA ASN A 172 -6.93 12.68 -3.24
C ASN A 172 -7.61 11.54 -4.00
N TYR A 173 -7.57 10.32 -3.46
CA TYR A 173 -8.10 9.14 -4.13
C TYR A 173 -8.70 8.14 -3.15
N THR A 174 -9.65 7.34 -3.62
CA THR A 174 -10.19 6.20 -2.87
C THR A 174 -9.36 4.95 -3.17
N SER A 175 -8.90 4.29 -2.11
CA SER A 175 -8.13 3.05 -2.22
C SER A 175 -9.03 1.87 -1.86
N THR A 176 -9.38 1.03 -2.84
CA THR A 176 -9.91 -0.30 -2.56
C THR A 176 -8.74 -1.21 -2.28
N THR A 177 -8.31 -1.30 -1.02
CA THR A 177 -7.35 -2.33 -0.65
C THR A 177 -8.16 -3.59 -0.30
N PRO A 178 -8.02 -4.71 -1.02
CA PRO A 178 -8.57 -5.97 -0.55
C PRO A 178 -7.69 -6.45 0.61
N GLN A 179 -7.99 -6.01 1.83
CA GLN A 179 -7.33 -6.46 3.05
C GLN A 179 -8.40 -6.63 4.14
N ASP A 180 -8.65 -7.91 4.43
CA ASP A 180 -9.41 -8.50 5.52
C ASP A 180 -10.85 -8.02 5.76
N THR A 181 -11.74 -9.01 5.71
CA THR A 181 -13.14 -8.95 6.12
C THR A 181 -13.27 -8.38 7.54
N SER A 182 -13.48 -7.06 7.65
CA SER A 182 -14.26 -6.38 8.69
C SER A 182 -14.26 -4.87 8.44
N GLN A 183 -15.39 -4.37 7.94
CA GLN A 183 -15.79 -2.97 7.81
C GLN A 183 -15.10 -2.14 6.70
N GLU A 184 -15.86 -1.89 5.63
CA GLU A 184 -15.62 -0.80 4.66
C GLU A 184 -15.59 0.55 5.39
N GLN A 185 -14.41 0.98 5.82
CA GLN A 185 -14.17 2.39 6.05
C GLN A 185 -13.53 2.94 4.78
N GLN A 186 -14.30 3.67 3.95
CA GLN A 186 -13.75 4.40 2.82
C GLN A 186 -12.82 5.50 3.33
N SER A 187 -11.52 5.21 3.49
CA SER A 187 -10.51 6.22 3.79
C SER A 187 -10.16 6.95 2.49
N VAL A 188 -10.18 8.28 2.52
CA VAL A 188 -9.60 9.09 1.45
C VAL A 188 -8.10 9.12 1.67
N ASP A 189 -7.37 8.42 0.81
CA ASP A 189 -5.92 8.45 0.80
C ASP A 189 -5.47 9.67 -0.02
N SER A 190 -4.27 10.19 0.30
CA SER A 190 -3.69 11.28 -0.48
C SER A 190 -2.25 11.01 -0.89
N LEU A 191 -1.93 11.48 -2.07
CA LEU A 191 -0.60 11.48 -2.64
C LEU A 191 -0.22 12.92 -2.91
N ARG A 192 0.87 13.37 -2.30
CA ARG A 192 1.48 14.65 -2.63
C ARG A 192 2.81 14.44 -3.31
N VAL A 193 3.00 15.08 -4.45
CA VAL A 193 4.17 14.95 -5.30
C VAL A 193 4.81 16.31 -5.50
N VAL A 194 6.10 16.41 -5.17
CA VAL A 194 6.92 17.61 -5.42
C VAL A 194 7.92 17.32 -6.52
N VAL A 195 7.77 18.02 -7.65
CA VAL A 195 8.59 17.87 -8.87
C VAL A 195 9.07 19.22 -9.39
N GLY A 196 9.96 19.23 -10.38
CA GLY A 196 10.32 20.46 -11.09
C GLY A 196 9.10 21.07 -11.78
N ARG A 197 9.06 22.40 -11.91
CA ARG A 197 7.89 23.14 -12.41
C ARG A 197 7.34 22.62 -13.75
N GLU A 198 8.21 22.42 -14.74
CA GLU A 198 7.79 21.96 -16.07
C GLU A 198 7.15 20.57 -16.00
N THR A 199 7.79 19.64 -15.29
CA THR A 199 7.23 18.30 -15.02
C THR A 199 5.89 18.40 -14.30
N GLY A 200 5.76 19.29 -13.33
CA GLY A 200 4.51 19.47 -12.59
C GLY A 200 3.37 20.02 -13.44
N ARG A 201 3.66 20.96 -14.35
CA ARG A 201 2.68 21.49 -15.31
C ARG A 201 2.19 20.41 -16.26
N GLU A 202 3.12 19.60 -16.77
CA GLU A 202 2.79 18.48 -17.66
C GLU A 202 1.93 17.45 -16.93
N MET A 203 2.35 17.04 -15.73
CA MET A 203 1.58 16.08 -14.92
C MET A 203 0.19 16.61 -14.59
N ARG A 204 0.04 17.89 -14.21
CA ARG A 204 -1.27 18.51 -13.98
C ARG A 204 -2.16 18.38 -15.22
N SER A 205 -1.66 18.79 -16.39
CA SER A 205 -2.40 18.71 -17.66
C SER A 205 -2.86 17.27 -17.96
N GLN A 206 -1.97 16.29 -17.78
CA GLN A 206 -2.29 14.88 -17.98
C GLN A 206 -3.34 14.39 -16.98
N LEU A 207 -3.21 14.73 -15.70
CA LEU A 207 -4.18 14.37 -14.66
C LEU A 207 -5.56 14.96 -14.94
N GLU A 208 -5.63 16.24 -15.32
CA GLU A 208 -6.88 16.91 -15.67
C GLU A 208 -7.55 16.21 -16.87
N LYS A 209 -6.76 15.84 -17.87
CA LYS A 209 -7.24 15.12 -19.07
C LYS A 209 -7.81 13.74 -18.75
N ILE A 210 -7.10 12.93 -17.95
CA ILE A 210 -7.52 11.53 -17.71
C ILE A 210 -8.63 11.42 -16.66
N THR A 211 -8.71 12.37 -15.73
CA THR A 211 -9.74 12.37 -14.67
C THR A 211 -10.98 13.19 -15.03
N GLY A 212 -10.87 14.10 -16.01
CA GLY A 212 -11.91 15.09 -16.31
C GLY A 212 -12.12 16.13 -15.22
N ARG A 213 -11.20 16.23 -14.24
CA ARG A 213 -11.27 17.17 -13.11
C ARG A 213 -10.27 18.30 -13.33
N GLN A 214 -10.61 19.52 -12.98
CA GLN A 214 -9.66 20.63 -12.97
C GLN A 214 -8.90 20.65 -11.64
N ALA A 215 -7.61 21.02 -11.68
CA ALA A 215 -6.84 21.17 -10.45
C ALA A 215 -7.24 22.45 -9.71
N GLU A 216 -7.48 22.33 -8.41
CA GLU A 216 -7.78 23.43 -7.53
C GLU A 216 -6.49 24.08 -7.01
N VAL A 217 -6.52 25.39 -6.78
CA VAL A 217 -5.43 26.07 -6.08
C VAL A 217 -5.71 25.95 -4.58
N PRO A 218 -4.78 25.40 -3.77
CA PRO A 218 -4.99 25.27 -2.32
C PRO A 218 -5.33 26.63 -1.71
N GLN A 219 -6.45 26.71 -0.97
CA GLN A 219 -6.74 27.90 -0.18
C GLN A 219 -5.71 28.00 0.95
N ALA A 220 -5.08 29.17 1.09
CA ALA A 220 -4.20 29.43 2.22
C ALA A 220 -5.01 29.25 3.51
N LYS A 221 -4.56 28.34 4.40
CA LYS A 221 -5.15 28.26 5.74
C LYS A 221 -4.99 29.64 6.39
N PRO A 222 -6.06 30.26 6.93
CA PRO A 222 -5.91 31.47 7.72
C PRO A 222 -4.94 31.19 8.87
N GLU A 223 -3.99 32.09 9.04
CA GLU A 223 -2.98 32.02 10.10
C GLU A 223 -3.73 32.01 11.45
N PRO A 224 -3.42 31.09 12.39
CA PRO A 224 -4.04 31.13 13.70
C PRO A 224 -3.67 32.46 14.36
N THR A 225 -4.68 33.29 14.60
CA THR A 225 -4.53 34.53 15.36
C THR A 225 -4.02 34.14 16.74
N LYS A 226 -2.81 34.61 17.08
CA LYS A 226 -2.23 34.45 18.41
C LYS A 226 -3.05 35.18 19.47
#